data_AF-A0A1Z4EYD8-F1
#
_entry.id   AF-A0A1Z4EYD8-F1
#
_cell.length_a   1.000
_cell.length_b   1.000
_cell.length_c   1.000
_cell.angle_alpha   90.00
_cell.angle_beta   90.00
_cell.angle_gamma   90.00
#
_symmetry.space_group_name_H-M   'P 1'
#
loop_
_entity.id
_entity.type
_entity.pdbx_description
1 polymer ?
#
loop_
_entity_poly.entity_id
_entity_poly.type
_entity_poly.pdbx_seq_one_letter_code
_entity_poly.pdbx_strand_id
1 'polypeptide(L)' 'MGKIRDAWNNQRGPDGTPSVTGDNGSAGPLGLRTSDENAVGDLLASIFEPGKIAYNAKTDQVDVTVNGKVVPSGL' A
#
# COMPACT_ATOMS: atom_id res chain seq x y z
N MET A 1 0.99 -12.61 7.60
CA MET A 1 1.36 -11.20 7.30
C MET A 1 0.07 -10.38 7.28
N GLY A 2 0.13 -9.08 7.56
CA GLY A 2 -1.08 -8.23 7.61
C GLY A 2 -1.43 -7.60 6.27
N LYS A 3 -2.69 -7.16 6.11
CA LYS A 3 -3.26 -6.57 4.89
C LYS A 3 -2.41 -5.45 4.27
N ILE A 4 -1.75 -4.64 5.10
CA ILE A 4 -0.83 -3.60 4.63
C ILE A 4 0.39 -4.20 3.92
N ARG A 5 1.00 -5.25 4.48
CA ARG A 5 2.15 -5.93 3.88
C ARG A 5 1.72 -6.66 2.61
N ASP A 6 0.54 -7.25 2.59
CA ASP A 6 0.02 -7.96 1.42
C ASP A 6 -0.20 -6.99 0.26
N ALA A 7 -0.76 -5.80 0.52
CA ALA A 7 -0.92 -4.76 -0.51
C ALA A 7 0.41 -4.18 -1.03
N TRP A 8 1.44 -4.12 -0.19
CA TRP A 8 2.81 -3.70 -0.59
C TRP A 8 3.52 -4.77 -1.44
N ASN A 9 3.24 -6.05 -1.18
CA ASN A 9 3.78 -7.18 -1.93
C ASN A 9 3.04 -7.44 -3.26
N ASN A 10 1.96 -6.72 -3.53
CA ASN A 10 1.26 -6.82 -4.80
C ASN A 10 2.07 -6.17 -5.93
N GLN A 11 2.18 -6.86 -7.07
CA GLN A 11 2.87 -6.35 -8.25
C GLN A 11 2.08 -5.19 -8.85
N ARG A 12 2.77 -4.09 -9.14
CA ARG A 12 2.18 -2.86 -9.62
C ARG A 12 2.94 -2.31 -10.82
N GLY A 13 2.20 -1.77 -11.77
CA GLY A 13 2.78 -0.98 -12.86
C GLY A 13 3.34 0.35 -12.36
N PRO A 14 4.06 1.11 -13.21
CA PRO A 14 4.64 2.40 -12.84
C PRO A 14 3.65 3.44 -12.31
N ASP A 15 2.36 3.30 -12.62
CA ASP A 15 1.28 4.17 -12.15
C ASP A 15 0.70 3.76 -10.78
N GLY A 16 1.23 2.70 -10.17
CA GLY A 16 0.78 2.16 -8.88
C GLY A 16 -0.39 1.18 -8.97
N THR A 17 -0.98 0.97 -10.15
CA THR A 17 -2.10 0.04 -10.32
C THR A 17 -1.61 -1.41 -10.34
N PRO A 18 -2.39 -2.39 -9.84
CA PRO A 18 -2.00 -3.80 -9.91
C PRO A 18 -1.71 -4.26 -11.33
N SER A 19 -0.59 -4.96 -11.53
CA SER A 19 -0.18 -5.48 -12.84
C SER A 19 0.65 -6.75 -12.67
N VAL A 20 0.32 -7.79 -13.43
CA VAL A 20 1.02 -9.09 -13.41
C VAL A 20 2.45 -9.04 -13.94
N THR A 21 2.82 -7.96 -14.64
CA THR A 21 4.18 -7.72 -15.14
C THR A 21 4.89 -6.59 -14.38
N GLY A 22 4.31 -6.16 -13.25
CA GLY A 22 4.83 -5.05 -12.45
C GLY A 22 5.82 -5.47 -11.39
N ASP A 23 6.34 -4.46 -10.68
CA ASP A 23 7.25 -4.63 -9.55
C ASP A 23 6.50 -4.47 -8.23
N ASN A 24 7.05 -5.01 -7.14
CA ASN A 24 6.47 -4.94 -5.80
C ASN A 24 7.52 -4.57 -4.74
N GLY A 25 7.06 -4.43 -3.50
CA GLY A 25 7.96 -4.15 -2.39
C GLY A 25 8.73 -2.85 -2.58
N SER A 26 10.01 -2.86 -2.19
CA SER A 26 10.90 -1.70 -2.31
C SER A 26 11.31 -1.35 -3.73
N ALA A 27 11.24 -2.30 -4.66
CA ALA A 27 11.51 -2.08 -6.08
C ALA A 27 10.29 -1.54 -6.84
N GLY A 28 9.09 -1.77 -6.30
CA GLY A 28 7.84 -1.31 -6.87
C GLY A 28 7.55 0.17 -6.63
N PRO A 29 6.42 0.67 -7.18
CA PRO A 29 6.07 2.09 -7.17
C PRO A 29 5.70 2.62 -5.77
N LEU A 30 5.45 1.74 -4.80
CA LEU A 30 5.29 2.12 -3.39
C LEU A 30 6.64 2.35 -2.69
N GLY A 31 7.74 1.81 -3.21
CA GLY A 31 9.07 2.02 -2.66
C GLY A 31 9.28 1.50 -1.23
N LEU A 32 10.29 2.06 -0.58
CA LEU A 32 10.66 1.68 0.78
C LEU A 32 9.63 2.16 1.79
N ARG A 33 9.30 1.30 2.75
CA ARG A 33 8.54 1.66 3.94
C ARG A 33 9.39 2.56 4.83
N THR A 34 8.87 3.72 5.20
CA THR A 34 9.54 4.73 6.02
C THR A 34 8.98 4.82 7.44
N SER A 35 7.89 4.11 7.73
CA SER A 35 7.31 4.04 9.07
C SER A 35 6.93 2.61 9.47
N ASP A 36 6.92 2.36 10.78
CA ASP A 36 6.16 1.25 11.34
C ASP A 36 4.65 1.40 11.06
N GLU A 37 3.90 0.35 11.37
CA GLU A 37 2.44 0.43 11.35
C GLU A 37 1.94 1.21 12.56
N ASN A 38 1.13 2.24 12.31
CA ASN A 38 0.61 3.13 13.34
C ASN A 38 -0.91 3.22 13.26
N ALA A 39 -1.57 3.34 14.40
CA ALA A 39 -3.00 3.62 14.45
C ALA A 39 -3.27 5.09 14.11
N VAL A 40 -4.20 5.34 13.19
CA VAL A 40 -4.68 6.67 12.80
C VAL A 40 -6.20 6.65 12.86
N GLY A 41 -6.75 7.05 14.01
CA GLY A 41 -8.17 6.85 14.31
C GLY A 41 -8.50 5.35 14.32
N ASP A 42 -9.44 4.95 13.47
CA ASP A 42 -9.85 3.55 13.30
C ASP A 42 -9.01 2.76 12.28
N LEU A 43 -8.00 3.39 11.68
CA LEU A 43 -7.17 2.79 10.63
C LEU A 43 -5.81 2.35 11.19
N LEU A 44 -5.25 1.29 10.63
CA LEU A 44 -3.83 1.00 10.69
C LEU A 44 -3.17 1.58 9.44
N ALA A 45 -2.06 2.30 9.56
CA ALA A 45 -1.42 2.95 8.43
C ALA A 45 0.09 2.77 8.44
N SER A 46 0.68 2.72 7.25
CA SER A 46 2.13 2.77 7.05
C SER A 46 2.46 3.73 5.93
N ILE A 47 3.52 4.50 6.13
CA ILE A 47 4.05 5.47 5.17
C ILE A 47 5.21 4.84 4.42
N PHE A 48 5.27 5.19 3.14
CA PHE A 48 6.31 4.82 2.21
C PHE A 48 6.82 6.09 1.54
N GLU A 49 8.03 6.07 0.99
CA GLU A 49 8.64 7.26 0.38
C GLU A 49 7.74 7.92 -0.70
N PRO A 50 7.22 7.16 -1.69
CA PRO A 50 6.25 7.67 -2.65
C PRO A 50 4.78 7.39 -2.25
N GLY A 51 4.44 6.95 -1.04
CA GLY A 51 3.07 6.47 -0.81
C GLY A 51 2.62 6.20 0.61
N LYS A 52 1.40 5.67 0.71
CA LYS A 52 0.75 5.29 1.96
C LYS A 52 -0.15 4.10 1.72
N ILE A 53 -0.20 3.19 2.69
CA ILE A 53 -1.22 2.15 2.75
C ILE A 53 -1.94 2.28 4.09
N ALA A 54 -3.27 2.26 4.07
CA ALA A 54 -4.11 2.24 5.25
C ALA A 54 -5.07 1.04 5.20
N TYR A 55 -5.32 0.42 6.35
CA TYR A 55 -6.22 -0.71 6.52
C TYR A 55 -7.27 -0.39 7.57
N ASN A 56 -8.54 -0.58 7.22
CA ASN A 56 -9.68 -0.48 8.12
C ASN A 56 -10.13 -1.87 8.55
N ALA A 57 -9.87 -2.26 9.79
CA ALA A 57 -10.25 -3.58 10.29
C ALA A 57 -11.76 -3.79 10.47
N LYS A 58 -12.56 -2.70 10.51
CA LYS A 58 -14.01 -2.77 10.65
C LYS A 58 -14.69 -3.10 9.31
N THR A 59 -14.15 -2.58 8.21
CA THR A 59 -14.70 -2.76 6.86
C THR A 59 -13.91 -3.74 6.00
N ASP A 60 -12.79 -4.26 6.52
CA ASP A 60 -11.80 -5.06 5.79
C ASP A 60 -11.26 -4.37 4.52
N GLN A 61 -11.25 -3.03 4.50
CA GLN A 61 -10.85 -2.23 3.33
C GLN A 61 -9.39 -1.80 3.42
N VAL A 62 -8.70 -1.83 2.28
CA VAL A 62 -7.31 -1.36 2.14
C VAL A 62 -7.25 -0.21 1.15
N ASP A 63 -6.81 0.95 1.61
CA ASP A 63 -6.57 2.13 0.78
C ASP A 63 -5.09 2.24 0.46
N VAL A 64 -4.76 2.39 -0.83
CA VAL A 64 -3.40 2.55 -1.31
C VAL A 64 -3.28 3.88 -2.04
N THR A 65 -2.28 4.66 -1.65
CA THR A 65 -1.90 5.90 -2.32
C THR A 65 -0.47 5.79 -2.83
N VAL A 66 -0.26 6.06 -4.11
CA VAL A 66 1.05 6.12 -4.77
C VAL A 66 1.17 7.49 -5.43
N ASN A 67 2.26 8.21 -5.14
CA ASN A 67 2.53 9.57 -5.61
C ASN A 67 1.34 10.53 -5.42
N GLY A 68 0.67 10.43 -4.26
CA GLY A 68 -0.52 11.24 -3.94
C GLY A 68 -1.82 10.81 -4.64
N LYS A 69 -1.80 9.76 -5.47
CA LYS A 69 -2.98 9.24 -6.16
C LYS A 69 -3.49 7.95 -5.52
N VAL A 70 -4.79 7.87 -5.28
CA VAL A 70 -5.46 6.64 -4.84
C VAL A 70 -5.47 5.63 -6.00
N VAL A 71 -5.03 4.41 -5.71
CA VAL A 71 -4.97 3.29 -6.66
C VAL A 71 -5.60 2.04 -6.04
N PRO A 72 -6.05 1.06 -6.84
CA PRO A 72 -6.59 -0.19 -6.31
C PRO A 72 -5.58 -0.91 -5.40
N SER A 73 -6.06 -1.45 -4.28
CA SER A 73 -5.25 -2.28 -3.37
C SER A 73 -4.73 -3.53 -4.07
N GLY A 74 -5.53 -4.09 -4.99
CA GLY A 74 -5.34 -5.42 -5.56
C GLY A 74 -5.52 -6.55 -4.54
N LEU A 75 -6.20 -6.25 -3.42
CA LEU A 75 -6.71 -7.19 -2.43
C LEU A 75 -8.24 -7.19 -2.44
#